data_AF-A0A2R7JXS3-F1
#
_entry.id   AF-A0A2R7JXS3-F1
#
_cell.length_a   1.000
_cell.length_b   1.000
_cell.length_c   1.000
_cell.angle_alpha   90.00
_cell.angle_beta   90.00
_cell.angle_gamma   90.00
#
_symmetry.space_group_name_H-M   'P 1'
#
loop_
_entity.id
_entity.type
_entity.pdbx_description
1 polymer ?
#
loop_
_entity_poly.entity_id
_entity_poly.type
_entity_poly.pdbx_seq_one_letter_code
_entity_poly.pdbx_strand_id
1 'polypeptide(L)'
;MAREWHENAKAQWATIHASDIIRSLERDVFPTIDSLPIAQLTPPLILGVLREIEARGAIETAKRVRQRISTVFVYAIAQGIATSDPAEKCSSRLRKGRQPTITDLVPLRRMTLAAEEDNARPITRLGLRMLALTAVRPSELRGAE
;
A
#
# COMPACT_ATOMS: atom_id res chain seq x y z
N MET A 1 -16.48 -12.71 -5.29
CA MET A 1 -15.20 -12.69 -6.04
C MET A 1 -14.03 -12.15 -5.23
N ALA A 2 -13.93 -10.85 -4.90
CA ALA A 2 -12.77 -10.33 -4.17
C ALA A 2 -12.54 -10.98 -2.78
N ARG A 3 -13.61 -11.24 -2.02
CA ARG A 3 -13.54 -11.96 -0.73
C ARG A 3 -13.11 -13.42 -0.91
N GLU A 4 -13.58 -14.08 -1.95
CA GLU A 4 -13.21 -15.47 -2.27
C GLU A 4 -11.74 -15.58 -2.68
N TRP A 5 -11.26 -14.67 -3.53
CA TRP A 5 -9.84 -14.54 -3.84
C TRP A 5 -9.00 -14.33 -2.57
N HIS A 6 -9.44 -13.42 -1.70
CA HIS A 6 -8.75 -13.13 -0.44
C HIS A 6 -8.70 -14.36 0.47
N GLU A 7 -9.81 -15.07 0.63
CA GLU A 7 -9.87 -16.29 1.47
C GLU A 7 -8.94 -17.39 0.97
N ASN A 8 -8.78 -17.54 -0.35
CA ASN A 8 -7.85 -18.52 -0.93
C ASN A 8 -6.38 -18.10 -0.83
N ALA A 9 -6.10 -16.80 -0.92
CA ALA A 9 -4.72 -16.29 -0.88
C ALA A 9 -4.22 -15.94 0.53
N LYS A 10 -5.12 -15.75 1.52
CA LYS A 10 -4.76 -15.22 2.85
C LYS A 10 -3.71 -16.05 3.59
N ALA A 11 -3.68 -17.36 3.37
CA ALA A 11 -2.72 -18.26 4.02
C ALA A 11 -1.28 -18.04 3.56
N GLN A 12 -1.08 -17.40 2.39
CA GLN A 12 0.24 -17.08 1.84
C GLN A 12 0.80 -15.76 2.39
N TRP A 13 -0.01 -15.00 3.13
CA TRP A 13 0.36 -13.68 3.65
C TRP A 13 0.44 -13.69 5.17
N ALA A 14 1.29 -12.83 5.73
CA ALA A 14 1.23 -12.52 7.14
C ALA A 14 -0.16 -11.96 7.50
N THR A 15 -0.68 -12.29 8.68
CA THR A 15 -2.04 -11.92 9.14
C THR A 15 -2.33 -10.42 8.97
N ILE A 16 -1.37 -9.57 9.33
CA ILE A 16 -1.47 -8.11 9.19
C ILE A 16 -1.64 -7.75 7.71
N HIS A 17 -0.82 -8.31 6.83
CA HIS A 17 -0.87 -8.02 5.40
C HIS A 17 -2.19 -8.47 4.77
N ALA A 18 -2.68 -9.66 5.13
CA ALA A 18 -3.99 -10.14 4.69
C ALA A 18 -5.10 -9.18 5.14
N SER A 19 -5.06 -8.70 6.38
CA SER A 19 -6.04 -7.74 6.89
C SER A 19 -5.98 -6.38 6.18
N ASP A 20 -4.78 -5.89 5.84
CA ASP A 20 -4.58 -4.64 5.11
C ASP A 20 -5.05 -4.71 3.65
N ILE A 21 -4.99 -5.90 3.05
CA ILE A 21 -5.49 -6.14 1.69
C ILE A 21 -7.01 -5.98 1.68
N ILE A 22 -7.73 -6.78 2.48
CA ILE A 22 -9.20 -6.78 2.44
C ILE A 22 -9.77 -5.44 2.89
N ARG A 23 -9.22 -4.83 3.94
CA ARG A 23 -9.67 -3.53 4.45
C ARG A 23 -9.56 -2.43 3.39
N SER A 24 -8.52 -2.45 2.57
CA SER A 24 -8.39 -1.47 1.48
C SER A 24 -9.47 -1.63 0.41
N LEU A 25 -9.85 -2.88 0.09
CA LEU A 25 -10.87 -3.15 -0.91
C LEU A 25 -12.24 -2.77 -0.36
N GLU A 26 -12.52 -3.08 0.91
CA GLU A 26 -13.74 -2.66 1.60
C GLU A 26 -13.90 -1.14 1.69
N ARG A 27 -12.81 -0.43 1.95
CA ARG A 27 -12.85 1.02 2.09
C ARG A 27 -12.91 1.75 0.75
N ASP A 28 -12.10 1.32 -0.21
CA ASP A 28 -11.81 2.13 -1.40
C ASP A 28 -12.41 1.57 -2.68
N VAL A 29 -12.89 0.31 -2.68
CA VAL A 29 -13.37 -0.35 -3.90
C VAL A 29 -14.84 -0.72 -3.80
N PHE A 30 -15.24 -1.49 -2.78
CA PHE A 30 -16.61 -2.01 -2.64
C PHE A 30 -17.69 -0.90 -2.66
N PRO A 31 -17.52 0.28 -2.04
CA PRO A 31 -18.56 1.31 -2.05
C PRO A 31 -19.02 1.73 -3.46
N THR A 32 -18.17 1.59 -4.47
CA THR A 32 -18.46 2.00 -5.86
C THR A 32 -18.88 0.83 -6.75
N ILE A 33 -18.47 -0.41 -6.45
CA ILE A 33 -18.62 -1.55 -7.38
C ILE A 33 -19.28 -2.81 -6.81
N ASP A 34 -19.66 -2.84 -5.53
CA ASP A 34 -20.18 -4.05 -4.86
C ASP A 34 -21.49 -4.58 -5.47
N SER A 35 -22.29 -3.72 -6.11
CA SER A 35 -23.55 -4.10 -6.76
C SER A 35 -23.40 -4.66 -8.18
N LEU A 36 -22.19 -4.65 -8.76
CA LEU A 36 -21.97 -5.03 -10.15
C LEU A 36 -21.22 -6.37 -10.26
N PRO A 37 -21.68 -7.30 -11.13
CA PRO A 37 -20.92 -8.49 -11.45
C PRO A 37 -19.53 -8.12 -12.00
N ILE A 38 -18.50 -8.88 -11.63
CA ILE A 38 -17.11 -8.61 -12.05
C ILE A 38 -16.96 -8.54 -13.58
N ALA A 39 -17.75 -9.31 -14.33
CA ALA A 39 -17.77 -9.29 -15.78
C ALA A 39 -18.33 -8.00 -16.41
N GLN A 40 -19.08 -7.19 -15.64
CA GLN A 40 -19.66 -5.92 -16.10
C GLN A 40 -18.79 -4.71 -15.74
N LEU A 41 -17.70 -4.90 -14.99
CA LEU A 41 -16.83 -3.82 -14.58
C LEU A 41 -15.97 -3.35 -15.75
N THR A 42 -16.10 -2.07 -16.09
CA THR A 42 -15.42 -1.47 -17.23
C THR A 42 -14.17 -0.69 -16.81
N PRO A 43 -13.19 -0.49 -17.71
CA PRO A 43 -12.01 0.33 -17.42
C PRO A 43 -12.33 1.75 -16.94
N PRO A 44 -13.32 2.50 -17.50
CA PRO A 44 -13.69 3.82 -16.99
C PRO A 44 -14.19 3.81 -15.54
N LEU A 45 -14.94 2.77 -15.13
CA LEU A 45 -15.45 2.64 -13.77
C LEU A 45 -14.29 2.44 -12.77
N ILE A 46 -13.36 1.54 -13.08
CA ILE A 46 -12.17 1.31 -12.25
C ILE A 46 -11.29 2.55 -12.21
N LEU A 47 -11.11 3.24 -13.34
CA LEU A 47 -10.38 4.50 -13.37
C LEU A 47 -11.04 5.57 -12.48
N GLY A 48 -12.38 5.61 -12.43
CA GLY A 48 -13.13 6.48 -11.51
C GLY A 48 -12.78 6.20 -10.05
N VAL A 49 -12.84 4.94 -9.63
CA VAL A 49 -12.46 4.50 -8.27
C VAL A 49 -11.03 4.93 -7.93
N LEU A 50 -10.08 4.69 -8.83
CA LEU A 50 -8.67 5.05 -8.60
C LEU A 50 -8.48 6.57 -8.48
N ARG A 51 -9.17 7.36 -9.30
CA ARG A 51 -9.13 8.82 -9.26
C ARG A 51 -9.70 9.40 -7.96
N GLU A 52 -10.74 8.79 -7.40
CA GLU A 52 -11.26 9.20 -6.09
C GLU A 52 -10.24 9.02 -4.97
N ILE A 53 -9.47 7.92 -5.00
CA ILE A 53 -8.38 7.68 -4.05
C ILE A 53 -7.26 8.70 -4.25
N GLU A 54 -6.91 9.00 -5.50
CA GLU A 54 -5.90 10.03 -5.83
C GLU A 54 -6.34 11.43 -5.39
N ALA A 55 -7.62 11.78 -5.55
CA ALA A 55 -8.15 13.08 -5.16
C ALA A 55 -8.02 13.35 -3.65
N ARG A 56 -7.98 12.28 -2.83
CA ARG A 56 -7.71 12.34 -1.38
C ARG A 56 -6.21 12.53 -1.05
N GLY A 57 -5.33 12.55 -2.05
CA GLY A 57 -3.87 12.60 -1.89
C GLY A 57 -3.20 11.24 -1.67
N ALA A 58 -3.95 10.14 -1.65
CA ALA A 58 -3.46 8.81 -1.30
C ALA A 58 -2.92 8.03 -2.52
N ILE A 59 -1.92 8.58 -3.21
CA ILE A 59 -1.47 8.07 -4.52
C ILE A 59 -0.87 6.66 -4.45
N GLU A 60 -0.07 6.36 -3.42
CA GLU A 60 0.47 5.01 -3.22
C GLU A 60 -0.63 4.00 -2.86
N THR A 61 -1.68 4.45 -2.17
CA THR A 61 -2.88 3.62 -1.93
C THR A 61 -3.58 3.31 -3.24
N ALA A 62 -3.78 4.30 -4.13
CA ALA A 62 -4.38 4.07 -5.45
C ALA A 62 -3.58 3.04 -6.27
N LYS A 63 -2.24 3.11 -6.26
CA LYS A 63 -1.37 2.12 -6.91
C LYS A 63 -1.58 0.71 -6.37
N ARG A 64 -1.56 0.55 -5.04
CA ARG A 64 -1.76 -0.74 -4.37
C ARG A 64 -3.15 -1.30 -4.63
N VAL A 65 -4.18 -0.45 -4.59
CA VAL A 65 -5.56 -0.84 -4.88
C VAL A 65 -5.70 -1.29 -6.34
N ARG A 66 -5.14 -0.58 -7.32
CA ARG A 66 -5.12 -1.01 -8.73
C ARG A 66 -4.49 -2.41 -8.89
N GLN A 67 -3.35 -2.64 -8.24
CA GLN A 67 -2.69 -3.95 -8.28
C GLN A 67 -3.59 -5.05 -7.70
N ARG A 68 -4.24 -4.80 -6.56
CA ARG A 68 -5.18 -5.74 -5.93
C ARG A 68 -6.39 -6.02 -6.83
N ILE A 69 -6.98 -4.99 -7.45
CA ILE A 69 -8.07 -5.15 -8.42
C ILE A 69 -7.62 -6.06 -9.57
N SER A 70 -6.46 -5.77 -10.17
CA SER A 70 -5.87 -6.59 -11.23
C SER A 70 -5.71 -8.05 -10.81
N THR A 71 -5.20 -8.32 -9.60
CA THR A 71 -5.07 -9.70 -9.09
C THR A 71 -6.42 -10.40 -8.92
N VAL A 72 -7.45 -9.69 -8.47
CA VAL A 72 -8.83 -10.22 -8.37
C VAL A 72 -9.39 -10.55 -9.77
N PHE A 73 -9.13 -9.72 -10.78
CA PHE A 73 -9.53 -10.01 -12.15
C PHE A 73 -8.79 -11.21 -12.72
N VAL A 74 -7.47 -11.31 -12.52
CA VAL A 74 -6.69 -12.49 -12.94
C VAL A 74 -7.24 -13.77 -12.31
N TYR A 75 -7.62 -13.72 -11.03
CA TYR A 75 -8.28 -14.84 -10.35
C TYR A 75 -9.62 -15.20 -10.98
N ALA A 76 -10.47 -14.21 -11.27
CA ALA A 76 -11.76 -14.43 -11.92
C ALA A 76 -11.64 -14.94 -13.38
N ILE A 77 -10.60 -14.52 -14.10
CA ILE A 77 -10.28 -15.02 -15.45
C ILE A 77 -9.88 -16.50 -15.37
N ALA A 78 -9.06 -16.88 -14.39
CA ALA A 78 -8.68 -18.29 -14.18
C ALA A 78 -9.89 -19.20 -13.89
N GLN A 79 -10.96 -18.65 -13.30
CA GLN A 79 -12.22 -19.37 -13.09
C GLN A 79 -13.20 -19.29 -14.29
N GLY A 80 -12.86 -18.58 -15.36
CA GLY A 80 -13.73 -18.40 -16.53
C GLY A 80 -14.91 -17.42 -16.32
N ILE A 81 -14.88 -16.61 -15.26
CA ILE A 81 -15.96 -15.67 -14.92
C ILE A 81 -15.76 -14.31 -15.59
N ALA A 82 -14.51 -13.90 -15.78
CA ALA A 82 -14.14 -12.67 -16.49
C ALA A 82 -13.26 -13.01 -17.71
N THR A 83 -13.27 -12.14 -18.71
CA THR A 83 -12.52 -12.36 -19.97
C THR A 83 -11.28 -11.48 -20.11
N SER A 84 -11.19 -10.37 -19.36
CA SER A 84 -10.08 -9.43 -19.45
C SER A 84 -9.88 -8.68 -18.12
N ASP A 85 -8.67 -8.15 -17.91
CA ASP A 85 -8.34 -7.29 -16.77
C ASP A 85 -8.48 -5.80 -17.16
N PRO A 86 -9.57 -5.12 -16.78
CA PRO A 86 -9.74 -3.69 -17.02
C PRO A 86 -8.79 -2.79 -16.19
N ALA A 87 -8.20 -3.29 -15.09
CA ALA A 87 -7.27 -2.53 -14.25
C ALA A 87 -5.83 -2.51 -14.79
N GLU A 88 -5.49 -3.43 -15.71
CA GLU A 88 -4.19 -3.50 -16.39
C GLU A 88 -3.88 -2.17 -17.12
N LYS A 89 -4.86 -1.68 -17.88
CA LYS A 89 -4.72 -0.46 -18.71
C LYS A 89 -4.86 0.85 -17.94
N CYS A 90 -5.19 0.80 -16.65
CA CYS A 90 -5.36 1.98 -15.79
C CYS A 90 -4.02 2.54 -15.25
N SER A 91 -2.87 2.24 -15.88
CA SER A 91 -1.55 2.51 -15.29
C SER A 91 -0.98 3.92 -15.55
N SER A 92 -1.52 4.69 -16.50
CA SER A 92 -0.82 5.87 -17.03
C SER A 92 -1.34 7.21 -16.51
N ARG A 93 -0.96 7.58 -15.28
CA ARG A 93 -0.70 8.97 -14.79
C ARG A 93 -0.61 9.13 -13.26
N LEU A 94 -0.44 8.05 -12.49
CA LEU A 94 -0.36 8.15 -11.03
C LEU A 94 0.86 9.03 -10.62
N ARG A 95 0.60 10.19 -10.02
CA ARG A 95 1.64 11.18 -9.66
C ARG A 95 2.71 10.53 -8.77
N LYS A 96 3.96 10.44 -9.24
CA LYS A 96 5.05 9.90 -8.40
C LYS A 96 5.42 10.94 -7.35
N GLY A 97 5.02 10.72 -6.10
CA GLY A 97 5.56 11.49 -4.98
C GLY A 97 7.08 11.29 -4.91
N ARG A 98 7.85 12.38 -4.94
CA ARG A 98 9.31 12.31 -4.73
C ARG A 98 9.57 12.16 -3.24
N GLN A 99 10.20 11.06 -2.84
CA GLN A 99 10.70 10.84 -1.47
C GLN A 99 12.24 10.77 -1.52
N PRO A 100 12.93 11.92 -1.67
CA PRO A 100 14.39 11.93 -1.77
C PRO A 100 15.02 11.55 -0.41
N THR A 101 16.01 10.67 -0.46
CA THR A 101 16.86 10.34 0.69
C THR A 101 17.88 11.45 0.91
N ILE A 102 18.20 11.76 2.18
CA ILE A 102 19.33 12.63 2.50
C ILE A 102 20.63 11.91 2.16
N THR A 103 21.37 12.41 1.17
CA THR A 103 22.68 11.87 0.75
C THR A 103 23.85 12.71 1.23
N ASP A 104 23.60 13.99 1.56
CA ASP A 104 24.63 14.93 1.95
C ASP A 104 24.89 14.92 3.47
N LEU A 105 26.14 15.08 3.85
CA LEU A 105 26.56 15.02 5.26
C LEU A 105 25.97 16.14 6.11
N VAL A 106 25.82 17.35 5.55
CA VAL A 106 25.35 18.53 6.29
C VAL A 106 23.87 18.39 6.69
N PRO A 107 22.93 18.08 5.78
CA PRO A 107 21.55 17.79 6.15
C PRO A 107 21.43 16.56 7.06
N LEU A 108 22.26 15.53 6.88
CA LEU A 108 22.27 14.35 7.74
C LEU A 108 22.62 14.72 9.19
N ARG A 109 23.71 15.48 9.39
CA ARG A 109 24.11 15.97 10.71
C ARG A 109 23.02 16.80 11.36
N ARG A 110 22.37 17.69 10.60
CA ARG A 110 21.25 18.50 11.09
C ARG A 110 20.07 17.64 11.55
N MET A 111 19.71 16.63 10.77
CA MET A 111 18.64 15.68 11.11
C MET A 111 18.96 14.91 12.39
N THR A 112 20.19 14.40 12.52
CA THR A 112 20.62 13.67 13.72
C THR A 112 20.55 14.56 14.96
N LEU A 113 21.07 15.79 14.90
CA LEU A 113 21.00 16.75 16.01
C LEU A 113 19.54 17.08 16.40
N ALA A 114 18.67 17.30 15.41
CA ALA A 114 17.26 17.55 15.67
C ALA A 114 16.57 16.37 16.38
N ALA A 115 16.92 15.13 16.01
CA ALA A 115 16.42 13.93 16.69
C ALA A 115 16.96 13.77 18.13
N GLU A 116 18.19 14.24 18.38
CA GLU A 116 18.80 14.23 19.72
C GLU A 116 18.20 15.28 20.65
N GLU A 117 17.82 16.43 20.11
CA GLU A 117 17.26 17.56 20.86
C GLU A 117 15.75 17.43 21.09
N ASP A 118 15.07 16.55 20.34
CA ASP A 118 13.62 16.32 20.48
C ASP A 118 13.24 15.87 21.90
N ASN A 119 12.06 16.28 22.35
CA ASN A 119 11.53 15.94 23.68
C ASN A 119 10.93 14.52 23.72
N ALA A 120 11.57 13.59 23.02
CA ALA A 120 11.21 12.19 23.02
C ALA A 120 11.66 11.49 24.31
N ARG A 121 10.90 10.45 24.69
CA ARG A 121 11.26 9.57 25.82
C ARG A 121 12.70 9.05 25.65
N PRO A 122 13.47 8.86 26.74
CA PRO A 122 14.86 8.41 26.65
C PRO A 122 15.05 7.15 25.79
N ILE A 123 14.14 6.18 25.91
CA ILE A 123 14.17 4.94 25.12
C ILE A 123 14.01 5.18 23.61
N THR A 124 13.17 6.13 23.20
CA THR A 124 12.99 6.48 21.79
C THR A 124 14.25 7.09 21.22
N ARG A 125 14.92 7.97 21.99
CA ARG A 125 16.18 8.61 21.59
C ARG A 125 17.31 7.59 21.42
N LEU A 126 17.47 6.69 22.39
CA LEU A 126 18.43 5.57 22.29
C LEU A 126 18.11 4.66 21.10
N GLY A 127 16.82 4.39 20.85
CA GLY A 127 16.38 3.63 19.68
C GLY A 127 16.77 4.30 18.36
N LEU A 128 16.54 5.61 18.23
CA LEU A 128 16.94 6.38 17.05
C LEU A 128 18.46 6.38 16.83
N ARG A 129 19.26 6.51 17.90
CA ARG A 129 20.73 6.35 17.84
C ARG A 129 21.12 4.98 17.31
N MET A 130 20.53 3.93 17.85
CA MET A 130 20.85 2.56 17.46
C MET A 130 20.47 2.29 16.00
N LEU A 131 19.34 2.82 15.53
CA LEU A 131 18.97 2.77 14.11
C LEU A 131 19.97 3.51 13.23
N ALA A 132 20.43 4.69 13.65
CA ALA A 132 21.41 5.46 12.89
C ALA A 132 22.78 4.77 12.80
N LEU A 133 23.19 4.05 13.85
CA LEU A 133 24.49 3.35 13.90
C LEU A 133 24.47 1.99 13.20
N THR A 134 23.35 1.27 13.23
CA THR A 134 23.27 -0.12 12.73
C THR A 134 22.53 -0.27 11.41
N ALA A 135 21.77 0.76 11.00
CA ALA A 135 20.92 0.75 9.80
C ALA A 135 19.93 -0.42 9.71
N VAL A 136 19.59 -1.06 10.85
CA VAL A 136 18.55 -2.10 10.90
C VAL A 136 17.16 -1.48 10.72
N ARG A 137 16.16 -2.30 10.37
CA ARG A 137 14.78 -1.81 10.31
C ARG A 137 14.26 -1.54 11.74
N PRO A 138 13.38 -0.54 11.94
CA PRO A 138 12.77 -0.28 13.25
C PRO A 138 12.01 -1.47 13.86
N SER A 139 11.53 -2.41 13.04
CA SER A 139 10.94 -3.67 13.52
C SER A 139 11.97 -4.55 14.22
N GLU A 140 13.14 -4.75 13.60
CA GLU A 140 14.19 -5.61 14.13
C GLU A 140 14.72 -5.07 15.46
N LEU A 141 14.93 -3.75 15.55
CA LEU A 141 15.42 -3.14 16.78
C LEU A 141 14.44 -3.30 17.95
N ARG A 142 13.13 -3.23 17.67
CA ARG A 142 12.10 -3.39 18.72
C ARG A 142 11.91 -4.85 19.14
N GLY A 143 12.20 -5.79 18.26
CA GLY A 143 12.12 -7.23 18.53
C GLY A 143 13.45 -7.86 18.93
N ALA A 144 14.47 -7.04 19.22
CA ALA A 144 15.75 -7.53 19.69
C ALA A 144 15.62 -8.02 21.14
N GLU A 145 15.77 -9.32 21.33
CA GLU A 145 15.89 -10.01 22.62
C GLU A 145 17.35 -10.45 22.86
#